data_AF-A0A7R9L2G9-F1
#
_entry.id   AF-A0A7R9L2G9-F1
#
_cell.length_a   1.000
_cell.length_b   1.000
_cell.length_c   1.000
_cell.angle_alpha   90.00
_cell.angle_beta   90.00
_cell.angle_gamma   90.00
#
_symmetry.space_group_name_H-M   'P 1'
#
loop_
_entity.id
_entity.type
_entity.pdbx_description
1 polymer ?
#
loop_
_entity_poly.entity_id
_entity_poly.type
_entity_poly.pdbx_seq_one_letter_code
_entity_poly.pdbx_strand_id
1 'polypeptide(L)'
;SRTAAHGLEFGVVYEDNNFKLAGITDHIGQGTRDMQYVKDRYMSQGNYAKMNGLPLFMDFGPQGLDNNEWTQIFSPYNPKPEFIRLWYQQKSTGGMSQGEFAWPAQDFIGGLNNFYNKGGLKVGCAYSGFNSFYKEGGWGDFPWSIPVNTNNFQQTLDLALQHTDVVQVATWNDYGEGTQIEPTLEFHHG
;
A
#
# COMPACT_ATOMS: atom_id res chain seq x y z
N SER A 1 -2.25 15.86 15.51
CA SER A 1 -1.37 14.67 15.51
C SER A 1 0.09 15.11 15.47
N ARG A 2 1.06 14.22 15.77
CA ARG A 2 2.50 14.58 15.64
C ARG A 2 2.88 14.92 14.19
N THR A 3 2.23 14.29 13.20
CA THR A 3 2.41 14.60 11.77
C THR A 3 1.96 16.02 11.41
N ALA A 4 0.82 16.47 11.93
CA ALA A 4 0.31 17.83 11.68
C ALA A 4 1.28 18.93 12.15
N ALA A 5 2.01 18.70 13.25
CA ALA A 5 2.99 19.65 13.78
C ALA A 5 4.19 19.87 12.84
N HIS A 6 4.39 18.98 11.86
CA HIS A 6 5.45 19.04 10.86
C HIS A 6 4.93 19.26 9.44
N GLY A 7 3.66 19.65 9.28
CA GLY A 7 3.04 19.89 7.97
C GLY A 7 2.82 18.63 7.13
N LEU A 8 2.92 17.43 7.74
CA LEU A 8 2.73 16.16 7.05
C LEU A 8 1.26 15.73 7.11
N GLU A 9 0.78 15.21 6.00
CA GLU A 9 -0.45 14.44 5.94
C GLU A 9 -0.20 12.98 6.34
N PHE A 10 -1.27 12.25 6.66
CA PHE A 10 -1.20 10.81 6.89
C PHE A 10 -2.44 10.10 6.35
N GLY A 11 -2.29 8.84 5.95
CA GLY A 11 -3.38 7.98 5.52
C GLY A 11 -3.33 6.61 6.19
N VAL A 12 -4.31 5.77 5.90
CA VAL A 12 -4.33 4.37 6.33
C VAL A 12 -3.99 3.47 5.15
N VAL A 13 -3.01 2.59 5.35
CA VAL A 13 -2.78 1.39 4.54
C VAL A 13 -3.28 0.21 5.36
N TYR A 14 -4.41 -0.37 4.96
CA TYR A 14 -5.03 -1.51 5.60
C TYR A 14 -4.42 -2.82 5.11
N GLU A 15 -4.48 -3.88 5.91
CA GLU A 15 -3.97 -5.21 5.54
C GLU A 15 -5.10 -6.21 5.79
N ASP A 16 -5.89 -6.47 4.75
CA ASP A 16 -7.07 -7.33 4.84
C ASP A 16 -6.72 -8.81 5.05
N ASN A 17 -5.48 -9.26 4.81
CA ASN A 17 -5.09 -10.62 5.11
C ASN A 17 -5.07 -10.91 6.62
N ASN A 18 -5.04 -9.87 7.47
CA ASN A 18 -5.17 -10.02 8.92
C ASN A 18 -6.46 -10.72 9.35
N PHE A 19 -7.54 -10.67 8.55
CA PHE A 19 -8.74 -11.47 8.83
C PHE A 19 -8.44 -12.96 8.86
N LYS A 20 -7.66 -13.45 7.89
CA LYS A 20 -7.26 -14.86 7.82
C LYS A 20 -6.29 -15.19 8.95
N LEU A 21 -5.26 -14.36 9.14
CA LEU A 21 -4.20 -14.61 10.13
C LEU A 21 -4.76 -14.62 11.57
N ALA A 22 -5.72 -13.75 11.87
CA ALA A 22 -6.39 -13.70 13.16
C ALA A 22 -7.58 -14.67 13.29
N GLY A 23 -7.90 -15.45 12.24
CA GLY A 23 -9.01 -16.41 12.27
C GLY A 23 -10.39 -15.75 12.43
N ILE A 24 -10.57 -14.54 11.91
CA ILE A 24 -11.86 -13.83 11.93
C ILE A 24 -12.85 -14.55 11.02
N THR A 25 -14.05 -14.84 11.53
CA THR A 25 -15.11 -15.49 10.74
C THR A 25 -16.23 -14.53 10.36
N ASP A 26 -16.49 -13.51 11.18
CA ASP A 26 -17.41 -12.41 10.87
C ASP A 26 -16.66 -11.28 10.14
N HIS A 27 -16.36 -11.49 8.87
CA HIS A 27 -15.61 -10.54 8.06
C HIS A 27 -16.35 -9.20 7.92
N ILE A 28 -17.65 -9.22 7.60
CA ILE A 28 -18.43 -8.01 7.37
C ILE A 28 -18.56 -7.22 8.67
N GLY A 29 -18.91 -7.86 9.79
CA GLY A 29 -19.05 -7.17 11.06
C GLY A 29 -17.72 -6.61 11.57
N GLN A 30 -16.62 -7.36 11.48
CA GLN A 30 -15.30 -6.88 11.88
C GLN A 30 -14.80 -5.75 10.95
N GLY A 31 -14.88 -5.92 9.63
CA GLY A 31 -14.47 -4.89 8.68
C GLY A 31 -15.30 -3.61 8.81
N THR A 32 -16.61 -3.72 9.05
CA THR A 32 -17.47 -2.54 9.29
C THR A 32 -17.03 -1.79 10.56
N ARG A 33 -16.64 -2.51 11.63
CA ARG A 33 -16.11 -1.89 12.85
C ARG A 33 -14.77 -1.20 12.59
N ASP A 34 -13.88 -1.83 11.83
CA ASP A 34 -12.60 -1.24 11.45
C ASP A 34 -12.80 0.04 10.64
N MET A 35 -13.71 0.02 9.65
CA MET A 35 -14.02 1.21 8.84
C MET A 35 -14.66 2.33 9.65
N GLN A 36 -15.54 2.01 10.59
CA GLN A 36 -16.11 3.00 11.51
C GLN A 36 -15.01 3.62 12.39
N TYR A 37 -14.08 2.81 12.91
CA TYR A 37 -12.94 3.31 13.68
C TYR A 37 -12.04 4.22 12.85
N VAL A 38 -11.69 3.80 11.62
CA VAL A 38 -10.88 4.61 10.70
C VAL A 38 -11.56 5.94 10.38
N LYS A 39 -12.86 5.92 10.10
CA LYS A 39 -13.66 7.13 9.87
C LYS A 39 -13.55 8.10 11.04
N ASP A 40 -13.88 7.62 12.23
CA ASP A 40 -14.06 8.47 13.41
C ASP A 40 -12.72 8.95 13.96
N ARG A 41 -11.69 8.12 13.90
CA ARG A 41 -10.40 8.37 14.56
C ARG A 41 -9.34 8.99 13.65
N TYR A 42 -9.35 8.64 12.37
CA TYR A 42 -8.30 9.04 11.41
C TYR A 42 -8.83 10.00 10.36
N MET A 43 -9.86 9.62 9.59
CA MET A 43 -10.38 10.44 8.48
C MET A 43 -11.00 11.77 8.94
N SER A 44 -11.38 11.88 10.21
CA SER A 44 -11.87 13.11 10.83
C SER A 44 -10.76 14.15 11.11
N GLN A 45 -9.48 13.76 11.02
CA GLN A 45 -8.36 14.67 11.31
C GLN A 45 -8.10 15.61 10.13
N GLY A 46 -7.80 16.88 10.43
CA GLY A 46 -7.59 17.91 9.40
C GLY A 46 -6.39 17.68 8.47
N ASN A 47 -5.43 16.85 8.88
CA ASN A 47 -4.27 16.45 8.07
C ASN A 47 -4.36 15.00 7.56
N TYR A 48 -5.57 14.45 7.46
CA TYR A 48 -5.78 13.17 6.79
C TYR A 48 -5.63 13.36 5.27
N ALA A 49 -4.78 12.53 4.66
CA ALA A 49 -4.44 12.62 3.25
C ALA A 49 -5.68 12.45 2.36
N LYS A 50 -5.72 13.22 1.28
CA LYS A 50 -6.80 13.16 0.29
C LYS A 50 -6.24 12.96 -1.11
N MET A 51 -6.97 12.22 -1.92
CA MET A 51 -6.72 12.06 -3.34
C MET A 51 -8.04 12.31 -4.07
N ASN A 52 -8.00 13.07 -5.17
CA ASN A 52 -9.21 13.50 -5.89
C ASN A 52 -10.26 14.20 -4.99
N GLY A 53 -9.81 14.86 -3.92
CA GLY A 53 -10.66 15.53 -2.93
C GLY A 53 -11.35 14.61 -1.91
N LEU A 54 -11.19 13.28 -2.03
CA LEU A 54 -11.76 12.28 -1.13
C LEU A 54 -10.69 11.74 -0.15
N PRO A 55 -11.08 11.27 1.06
CA PRO A 55 -10.13 10.64 1.98
C PRO A 55 -9.43 9.46 1.32
N LEU A 56 -8.10 9.44 1.34
CA LEU A 56 -7.32 8.33 0.80
C LEU A 56 -7.43 7.11 1.71
N PHE A 57 -7.80 5.95 1.18
CA PHE A 57 -7.74 4.67 1.89
C PHE A 57 -7.01 3.67 1.01
N MET A 58 -5.95 3.06 1.53
CA MET A 58 -5.17 2.08 0.79
C MET A 58 -5.33 0.70 1.42
N ASP A 59 -5.22 -0.35 0.61
CA ASP A 59 -5.18 -1.74 1.09
C ASP A 59 -3.97 -2.45 0.51
N PHE A 60 -3.10 -2.96 1.40
CA PHE A 60 -2.01 -3.88 1.08
C PHE A 60 -2.58 -5.28 0.78
N GLY A 61 -3.40 -5.31 -0.25
CA GLY A 61 -4.30 -6.39 -0.63
C GLY A 61 -5.08 -5.97 -1.89
N PRO A 62 -6.20 -6.62 -2.24
CA PRO A 62 -7.00 -7.47 -1.37
C PRO A 62 -6.64 -8.95 -1.45
N GLN A 63 -6.65 -9.61 -0.30
CA GLN A 63 -6.33 -11.03 -0.14
C GLN A 63 -7.27 -11.70 0.86
N GLY A 64 -7.66 -11.01 1.92
CA GLY A 64 -8.58 -11.44 2.96
C GLY A 64 -10.04 -11.45 2.52
N LEU A 65 -10.51 -10.34 1.96
CA LEU A 65 -11.92 -10.06 1.72
C LEU A 65 -12.31 -10.25 0.25
N ASP A 66 -13.54 -10.69 0.00
CA ASP A 66 -14.12 -10.77 -1.34
C ASP A 66 -14.82 -9.47 -1.80
N ASN A 67 -15.29 -9.45 -3.05
CA ASN A 67 -15.96 -8.30 -3.67
C ASN A 67 -17.16 -7.77 -2.87
N ASN A 68 -17.99 -8.69 -2.37
CA ASN A 68 -19.22 -8.36 -1.67
C ASN A 68 -18.90 -7.87 -0.26
N GLU A 69 -17.92 -8.49 0.40
CA GLU A 69 -17.43 -8.05 1.71
C GLU A 69 -16.88 -6.63 1.64
N TRP A 70 -16.00 -6.31 0.67
CA TRP A 70 -15.48 -4.94 0.46
C TRP A 70 -16.60 -3.91 0.31
N THR A 71 -17.61 -4.24 -0.50
CA THR A 71 -18.78 -3.36 -0.71
C THR A 71 -19.52 -3.11 0.61
N GLN A 72 -19.71 -4.14 1.42
CA GLN A 72 -20.46 -4.05 2.68
C GLN A 72 -19.68 -3.35 3.79
N ILE A 73 -18.39 -3.64 3.97
CA ILE A 73 -17.59 -3.05 5.05
C ILE A 73 -17.40 -1.55 4.88
N PHE A 74 -17.49 -1.03 3.65
CA PHE A 74 -17.44 0.40 3.37
C PHE A 74 -18.76 1.13 3.63
N SER A 75 -19.83 0.44 4.07
CA SER A 75 -21.11 1.07 4.43
C SER A 75 -21.02 2.28 5.37
N PRO A 76 -20.05 2.38 6.31
CA PRO A 76 -19.92 3.57 7.18
C PRO A 76 -19.51 4.87 6.47
N TYR A 77 -18.96 4.78 5.26
CA TYR A 77 -18.43 5.93 4.52
C TYR A 77 -19.50 6.53 3.59
N ASN A 78 -19.66 7.86 3.67
CA ASN A 78 -20.43 8.67 2.73
C ASN A 78 -19.86 10.12 2.68
N PRO A 79 -19.20 10.54 1.58
CA PRO A 79 -18.90 9.76 0.37
C PRO A 79 -17.95 8.59 0.65
N LYS A 80 -17.82 7.67 -0.32
CA LYS A 80 -16.79 6.61 -0.26
C LYS A 80 -15.38 7.23 -0.38
N PRO A 81 -14.36 6.63 0.26
CA PRO A 81 -12.99 7.12 0.15
C PRO A 81 -12.43 6.90 -1.26
N GLU A 82 -11.33 7.58 -1.58
CA GLU A 82 -10.49 7.21 -2.71
C GLU A 82 -9.76 5.91 -2.36
N PHE A 83 -10.34 4.78 -2.77
CA PHE A 83 -9.81 3.46 -2.42
C PHE A 83 -8.77 3.01 -3.44
N ILE A 84 -7.52 2.79 -3.01
CA ILE A 84 -6.41 2.32 -3.85
C ILE A 84 -5.88 0.99 -3.32
N ARG A 85 -5.92 -0.05 -4.13
CA ARG A 85 -5.46 -1.39 -3.73
C ARG A 85 -4.05 -1.71 -4.22
N LEU A 86 -3.41 -2.71 -3.64
CA LEU A 86 -2.12 -3.21 -4.11
C LEU A 86 -2.26 -3.84 -5.51
N TRP A 87 -1.24 -3.63 -6.35
CA TRP A 87 -1.18 -4.21 -7.68
C TRP A 87 -1.13 -5.75 -7.66
N TYR A 88 -1.52 -6.37 -8.78
CA TYR A 88 -1.40 -7.83 -9.00
C TYR A 88 -1.99 -8.74 -7.91
N GLN A 89 -2.92 -8.23 -7.10
CA GLN A 89 -3.59 -9.03 -6.10
C GLN A 89 -4.70 -9.89 -6.68
N GLN A 90 -4.90 -11.06 -6.07
CA GLN A 90 -5.73 -12.14 -6.63
C GLN A 90 -7.23 -11.92 -6.41
N LYS A 91 -7.61 -11.21 -5.36
CA LYS A 91 -9.02 -10.89 -5.11
C LYS A 91 -9.39 -9.56 -5.76
N SER A 92 -10.68 -9.40 -6.03
CA SER A 92 -11.23 -8.14 -6.54
C SER A 92 -11.89 -7.37 -5.38
N THR A 93 -12.04 -6.07 -5.58
CA THR A 93 -12.71 -5.17 -4.64
C THR A 93 -14.13 -4.84 -5.11
N GLY A 94 -14.70 -5.64 -6.02
CA GLY A 94 -16.05 -5.41 -6.56
C GLY A 94 -16.26 -4.07 -7.27
N GLY A 95 -15.19 -3.47 -7.82
CA GLY A 95 -15.23 -2.13 -8.43
C GLY A 95 -15.13 -0.96 -7.43
N MET A 96 -14.96 -1.22 -6.14
CA MET A 96 -14.78 -0.16 -5.13
C MET A 96 -13.45 0.59 -5.28
N SER A 97 -12.39 -0.10 -5.70
CA SER A 97 -11.07 0.49 -5.90
C SER A 97 -11.07 1.41 -7.12
N GLN A 98 -10.59 2.64 -6.95
CA GLN A 98 -10.43 3.64 -8.01
C GLN A 98 -9.10 3.49 -8.76
N GLY A 99 -8.11 2.86 -8.12
CA GLY A 99 -6.79 2.68 -8.70
C GLY A 99 -6.01 1.56 -8.04
N GLU A 100 -4.72 1.52 -8.37
CA GLU A 100 -3.77 0.58 -7.79
C GLU A 100 -2.48 1.29 -7.38
N PHE A 101 -1.76 0.76 -6.40
CA PHE A 101 -0.39 1.17 -6.06
C PHE A 101 0.60 0.04 -6.30
N ALA A 102 1.80 0.39 -6.78
CA ALA A 102 2.86 -0.58 -7.07
C ALA A 102 3.64 -0.99 -5.80
N TRP A 103 4.30 -2.15 -5.86
CA TRP A 103 5.29 -2.61 -4.87
C TRP A 103 6.55 -3.07 -5.61
N PRO A 104 7.68 -3.42 -4.96
CA PRO A 104 8.77 -4.06 -5.65
C PRO A 104 8.33 -5.32 -6.42
N ALA A 105 8.83 -5.46 -7.65
CA ALA A 105 8.57 -6.61 -8.51
C ALA A 105 9.86 -7.38 -8.80
N GLN A 106 9.73 -8.70 -8.95
CA GLN A 106 10.86 -9.60 -9.20
C GLN A 106 11.64 -9.27 -10.48
N ASP A 107 10.96 -8.80 -11.52
CA ASP A 107 11.56 -8.35 -12.79
C ASP A 107 11.90 -6.84 -12.80
N PHE A 108 11.91 -6.21 -11.62
CA PHE A 108 12.35 -4.84 -11.37
C PHE A 108 11.59 -3.81 -12.23
N ILE A 109 12.30 -3.11 -13.14
CA ILE A 109 11.72 -2.13 -14.07
C ILE A 109 10.73 -2.79 -15.03
N GLY A 110 10.91 -4.08 -15.37
CA GLY A 110 9.95 -4.83 -16.18
C GLY A 110 8.55 -4.83 -15.57
N GLY A 111 8.45 -5.12 -14.27
CA GLY A 111 7.19 -5.21 -13.54
C GLY A 111 6.52 -3.87 -13.36
N LEU A 112 7.30 -2.83 -13.07
CA LEU A 112 6.82 -1.46 -13.01
C LEU A 112 6.32 -0.97 -14.38
N ASN A 113 7.04 -1.22 -15.47
CA ASN A 113 6.56 -0.91 -16.82
C ASN A 113 5.25 -1.64 -17.12
N ASN A 114 5.16 -2.94 -16.81
CA ASN A 114 3.93 -3.71 -16.98
C ASN A 114 2.76 -3.13 -16.20
N PHE A 115 3.01 -2.52 -15.03
CA PHE A 115 1.99 -1.86 -14.23
C PHE A 115 1.56 -0.51 -14.78
N TYR A 116 2.52 0.34 -15.15
CA TYR A 116 2.24 1.67 -15.69
C TYR A 116 1.62 1.62 -17.08
N ASN A 117 1.90 0.58 -17.87
CA ASN A 117 1.28 0.36 -19.17
C ASN A 117 -0.19 -0.09 -19.06
N LYS A 118 -0.66 -0.48 -17.87
CA LYS A 118 -2.09 -0.70 -17.62
C LYS A 118 -2.76 0.64 -17.34
N GLY A 119 -3.91 0.87 -17.95
CA GLY A 119 -4.72 2.06 -17.67
C GLY A 119 -5.27 2.10 -16.23
N GLY A 120 -5.97 3.19 -15.92
CA GLY A 120 -6.54 3.46 -14.60
C GLY A 120 -5.64 4.33 -13.72
N LEU A 121 -6.13 4.70 -12.54
CA LEU A 121 -5.38 5.50 -11.57
C LEU A 121 -4.22 4.68 -10.98
N LYS A 122 -3.02 5.28 -10.92
CA LYS A 122 -1.80 4.63 -10.46
C LYS A 122 -1.10 5.46 -9.40
N VAL A 123 -0.74 4.81 -8.30
CA VAL A 123 0.24 5.32 -7.34
C VAL A 123 1.57 4.60 -7.60
N GLY A 124 2.57 5.38 -7.96
CA GLY A 124 3.89 4.90 -8.33
C GLY A 124 4.66 4.34 -7.14
N CYS A 125 5.79 3.71 -7.41
CA CYS A 125 6.65 3.15 -6.38
C CYS A 125 8.13 3.39 -6.71
N ALA A 126 8.84 3.96 -5.74
CA ALA A 126 10.28 4.09 -5.72
C ALA A 126 10.86 3.23 -4.60
N TYR A 127 11.88 2.44 -4.91
CA TYR A 127 12.54 1.53 -3.97
C TYR A 127 14.01 1.31 -4.36
N SER A 128 14.86 1.13 -3.36
CA SER A 128 16.31 0.96 -3.53
C SER A 128 16.70 -0.52 -3.66
N GLY A 129 15.91 -1.43 -3.11
CA GLY A 129 16.13 -2.87 -3.14
C GLY A 129 14.89 -3.61 -2.65
N PHE A 130 15.01 -4.94 -2.55
CA PHE A 130 13.99 -5.82 -1.99
C PHE A 130 14.62 -7.16 -1.57
N ASN A 131 14.13 -7.76 -0.51
CA ASN A 131 14.44 -9.12 -0.11
C ASN A 131 13.15 -9.77 0.37
N SER A 132 12.67 -10.80 -0.32
CA SER A 132 11.43 -11.46 0.07
C SER A 132 11.50 -11.98 1.51
N PHE A 133 10.60 -11.52 2.38
CA PHE A 133 10.44 -12.00 3.75
C PHE A 133 9.25 -12.95 3.89
N TYR A 134 8.82 -13.54 2.76
CA TYR A 134 7.55 -14.25 2.67
C TYR A 134 7.49 -15.50 3.53
N LYS A 135 8.60 -16.22 3.71
CA LYS A 135 8.62 -17.44 4.52
C LYS A 135 8.40 -17.11 6.00
N GLU A 136 9.16 -16.15 6.50
CA GLU A 136 9.11 -15.66 7.86
C GLU A 136 7.81 -14.92 8.15
N GLY A 137 7.24 -14.25 7.15
CA GLY A 137 5.94 -13.57 7.20
C GLY A 137 4.72 -14.49 7.00
N GLY A 138 4.90 -15.80 6.75
CA GLY A 138 3.80 -16.75 6.61
C GLY A 138 3.13 -16.81 5.23
N TRP A 139 3.78 -16.27 4.19
CA TRP A 139 3.31 -16.14 2.81
C TRP A 139 3.87 -17.21 1.84
N GLY A 140 4.66 -18.16 2.35
CA GLY A 140 5.24 -19.25 1.57
C GLY A 140 6.72 -19.05 1.22
N ASP A 141 7.33 -20.07 0.61
CA ASP A 141 8.77 -20.12 0.37
C ASP A 141 9.09 -19.82 -1.11
N PHE A 142 9.10 -18.53 -1.44
CA PHE A 142 9.38 -18.03 -2.80
C PHE A 142 10.47 -16.96 -2.74
N PRO A 143 11.73 -17.35 -2.51
CA PRO A 143 12.80 -16.38 -2.28
C PRO A 143 13.19 -15.65 -3.57
N TRP A 144 13.27 -14.33 -3.48
CA TRP A 144 13.87 -13.47 -4.50
C TRP A 144 14.34 -12.16 -3.87
N SER A 145 15.29 -11.50 -4.51
CA SER A 145 15.83 -10.23 -4.03
C SER A 145 16.29 -9.33 -5.16
N ILE A 146 16.32 -8.04 -4.86
CA ILE A 146 16.95 -6.98 -5.62
C ILE A 146 17.96 -6.34 -4.66
N PRO A 147 19.27 -6.36 -4.99
CA PRO A 147 20.27 -5.70 -4.14
C PRO A 147 19.96 -4.22 -3.94
N VAL A 148 20.13 -3.74 -2.71
CA VAL A 148 19.97 -2.32 -2.37
C VAL A 148 20.99 -1.48 -3.14
N ASN A 149 20.51 -0.47 -3.88
CA ASN A 149 21.35 0.44 -4.64
C ASN A 149 20.65 1.80 -4.85
N THR A 150 21.38 2.91 -4.69
CA THR A 150 20.87 4.26 -4.96
C THR A 150 20.47 4.46 -6.42
N ASN A 151 21.15 3.79 -7.36
CA ASN A 151 20.79 3.80 -8.78
C ASN A 151 19.45 3.07 -9.03
N ASN A 152 19.07 2.09 -8.21
CA ASN A 152 17.76 1.44 -8.33
C ASN A 152 16.65 2.41 -7.88
N PHE A 153 16.89 3.12 -6.77
CA PHE A 153 15.97 4.14 -6.29
C PHE A 153 15.76 5.23 -7.34
N GLN A 154 16.85 5.75 -7.93
CA GLN A 154 16.77 6.76 -8.99
C GLN A 154 15.97 6.25 -10.20
N GLN A 155 16.28 5.05 -10.70
CA GLN A 155 15.57 4.48 -11.85
C GLN A 155 14.07 4.26 -11.60
N THR A 156 13.70 3.75 -10.43
CA THR A 156 12.30 3.48 -10.09
C THR A 156 11.53 4.77 -9.85
N LEU A 157 12.16 5.77 -9.21
CA LEU A 157 11.59 7.11 -9.03
C LEU A 157 11.40 7.83 -10.37
N ASP A 158 12.43 7.87 -11.22
CA ASP A 158 12.36 8.51 -12.55
C ASP A 158 11.27 7.88 -13.40
N LEU A 159 11.12 6.54 -13.35
CA LEU A 159 10.05 5.87 -14.04
C LEU A 159 8.68 6.25 -13.48
N ALA A 160 8.52 6.24 -12.15
CA ALA A 160 7.25 6.60 -11.52
C ALA A 160 6.81 8.03 -11.89
N LEU A 161 7.74 9.00 -11.86
CA LEU A 161 7.50 10.40 -12.19
C LEU A 161 7.15 10.64 -13.67
N GLN A 162 7.46 9.70 -14.56
CA GLN A 162 7.01 9.76 -15.96
C GLN A 162 5.54 9.36 -16.13
N HIS A 163 4.94 8.68 -15.15
CA HIS A 163 3.64 8.03 -15.28
C HIS A 163 2.58 8.51 -14.29
N THR A 164 2.95 9.10 -13.14
CA THR A 164 1.99 9.54 -12.12
C THR A 164 2.55 10.65 -11.24
N ASP A 165 1.65 11.50 -10.76
CA ASP A 165 1.94 12.59 -9.82
C ASP A 165 1.99 12.12 -8.35
N VAL A 166 1.57 10.88 -8.07
CA VAL A 166 1.58 10.31 -6.72
C VAL A 166 2.50 9.11 -6.68
N VAL A 167 3.62 9.24 -5.97
CA VAL A 167 4.65 8.20 -5.85
C VAL A 167 4.81 7.83 -4.39
N GLN A 168 4.71 6.54 -4.07
CA GLN A 168 5.11 6.04 -2.77
C GLN A 168 6.62 5.76 -2.76
N VAL A 169 7.23 5.95 -1.59
CA VAL A 169 8.57 5.43 -1.33
C VAL A 169 8.42 4.19 -0.48
N ALA A 170 8.72 3.03 -1.06
CA ALA A 170 8.70 1.75 -0.37
C ALA A 170 10.13 1.49 0.14
N THR A 171 10.41 1.64 1.44
CA THR A 171 9.55 2.07 2.56
C THR A 171 10.31 3.03 3.46
N TRP A 172 9.66 3.59 4.50
CA TRP A 172 10.41 4.24 5.58
C TRP A 172 11.31 3.22 6.30
N ASN A 173 10.75 2.12 6.79
CA ASN A 173 11.42 1.25 7.77
C ASN A 173 11.05 -0.26 7.69
N ASP A 174 10.72 -0.78 6.52
CA ASP A 174 10.56 -2.23 6.35
C ASP A 174 11.93 -2.90 6.16
N TYR A 175 12.56 -3.17 7.30
CA TYR A 175 13.83 -3.88 7.41
C TYR A 175 13.75 -5.35 7.02
N GLY A 176 12.57 -5.97 7.19
CA GLY A 176 12.38 -7.38 6.84
C GLY A 176 12.50 -7.58 5.33
N GLU A 177 11.92 -6.65 4.57
CA GLU A 177 11.98 -6.67 3.10
C GLU A 177 13.15 -5.89 2.51
N GLY A 178 14.00 -5.24 3.31
CA GLY A 178 15.18 -4.52 2.82
C GLY A 178 14.83 -3.33 1.92
N THR A 179 13.65 -2.73 2.10
CA THR A 179 13.15 -1.60 1.27
C THR A 179 13.33 -0.24 1.97
N GLN A 180 13.74 -0.22 3.23
CA GLN A 180 13.84 0.99 4.05
C GLN A 180 14.71 2.10 3.45
N ILE A 181 14.30 3.35 3.66
CA ILE A 181 15.13 4.56 3.45
C ILE A 181 15.57 5.19 4.78
N GLU A 182 15.06 4.72 5.92
CA GLU A 182 15.49 5.19 7.23
C GLU A 182 17.01 5.01 7.38
N PRO A 183 17.76 6.08 7.73
CA PRO A 183 19.20 6.00 7.87
C PRO A 183 19.61 4.93 8.88
N THR A 184 20.52 4.04 8.47
CA THR A 184 20.96 2.91 9.29
C THR A 184 22.45 2.67 9.21
N LEU A 185 23.01 2.22 10.34
CA LEU A 185 24.41 1.83 10.44
C LEU A 185 24.69 0.51 9.72
N GLU A 186 23.69 -0.37 9.61
CA GLU A 186 23.80 -1.71 9.03
C GLU A 186 24.14 -1.73 7.54
N PHE A 187 23.88 -0.62 6.82
CA PHE A 187 24.19 -0.48 5.39
C PHE A 187 25.27 0.57 5.09
N HIS A 188 25.93 1.13 6.11
CA HIS A 188 26.98 2.15 5.97
C HIS A 188 26.57 3.39 5.16
N HIS A 189 25.35 3.89 5.34
CA HIS A 189 24.91 5.16 4.77
C HIS A 189 24.86 6.22 5.87
N GLY A 190 26.03 6.79 6.19
CA GLY A 190 26.21 7.93 7.10
C GLY A 190 27.17 8.95 6.50
#